data_AF-A0A956JQK2-F1
#
_entry.id   AF-A0A956JQK2-F1
#
_cell.length_a   1.000
_cell.length_b   1.000
_cell.length_c   1.000
_cell.angle_alpha   90.00
_cell.angle_beta   90.00
_cell.angle_gamma   90.00
#
_symmetry.space_group_name_H-M   'P 1'
#
loop_
_entity.id
_entity.type
_entity.pdbx_description
1 polymer ?
#
loop_
_entity_poly.entity_id
_entity_poly.type
_entity_poly.pdbx_seq_one_letter_code
_entity_poly.pdbx_strand_id
1 'polypeptide(L)'
;MALLVASAGAGCTSPNPDYDPPRASGPQSNLPNDPPAVARADATVDTSPEPDAPCAIYYRDEDGDGFGDAQVSLRWCDGAPPAGYVTRAGDCDDGDARAFPGQTRAFDEERVGGGWDFDCDGKATRVEVGVVQDCQRTNTGCVGGGWFKPLPQCGQQGKRMSCEIAGYEGGKPICKAAYHYAPPPCR
;
A
#
# COMPACT_ATOMS: atom_id res chain seq x y z
N MET A 1 -53.25 2.71 -29.61
CA MET A 1 -53.66 3.77 -28.66
C MET A 1 -52.48 4.71 -28.52
N ALA A 2 -52.63 5.91 -29.04
CA ALA A 2 -51.59 6.94 -29.14
C ALA A 2 -51.36 7.61 -27.77
N LEU A 3 -50.13 8.08 -27.52
CA LEU A 3 -49.85 9.52 -27.52
C LEU A 3 -48.33 9.79 -27.60
N LEU A 4 -47.95 10.54 -28.65
CA LEU A 4 -46.71 11.32 -28.75
C LEU A 4 -46.92 12.72 -28.16
N VAL A 5 -45.88 13.35 -27.61
CA VAL A 5 -45.34 14.71 -27.96
C VAL A 5 -44.03 14.92 -27.16
N ALA A 6 -42.85 15.06 -27.79
CA ALA A 6 -42.21 16.26 -28.37
C ALA A 6 -41.54 17.17 -27.30
N SER A 7 -40.44 17.90 -27.50
CA SER A 7 -39.29 17.96 -28.42
C SER A 7 -38.46 19.18 -27.98
N ALA A 8 -37.12 19.11 -28.07
CA ALA A 8 -36.10 20.16 -28.26
C ALA A 8 -36.33 21.66 -27.87
N GLY A 9 -35.25 22.30 -27.37
CA GLY A 9 -34.94 23.67 -27.80
C GLY A 9 -34.28 24.60 -26.77
N ALA A 10 -32.96 24.78 -26.91
CA ALA A 10 -32.20 26.04 -26.93
C ALA A 10 -32.45 27.17 -25.91
N GLY A 11 -31.32 27.74 -25.46
CA GLY A 11 -31.17 29.20 -25.44
C GLY A 11 -30.84 29.82 -24.10
N CYS A 12 -29.57 29.80 -23.70
CA CYS A 12 -29.06 30.84 -22.80
C CYS A 12 -28.90 32.12 -23.64
N THR A 13 -29.83 33.06 -23.46
CA THR A 13 -29.84 34.38 -24.09
C THR A 13 -28.72 35.28 -23.55
N SER A 14 -28.01 35.94 -24.46
CA SER A 14 -27.05 37.04 -24.23
C SER A 14 -27.76 38.32 -23.72
N PRO A 15 -27.04 39.35 -23.22
CA PRO A 15 -26.55 40.36 -24.18
C PRO A 15 -25.12 40.88 -23.91
N ASN A 16 -24.35 40.97 -24.99
CA ASN A 16 -23.16 41.83 -25.15
C ASN A 16 -23.55 43.33 -24.99
N PRO A 17 -22.64 44.27 -24.63
CA PRO A 17 -21.60 44.69 -25.59
C PRO A 17 -20.26 45.19 -25.00
N ASP A 18 -19.28 45.29 -25.88
CA ASP A 18 -18.00 46.03 -25.74
C ASP A 18 -18.12 47.34 -24.95
N TYR A 19 -17.25 47.53 -23.95
CA TYR A 19 -16.76 48.85 -23.53
C TYR A 19 -15.47 48.74 -22.69
N ASP A 20 -14.37 49.19 -23.25
CA ASP A 20 -13.14 49.61 -22.56
C ASP A 20 -12.83 51.03 -23.10
N PRO A 21 -12.30 52.02 -22.35
CA PRO A 21 -12.20 52.29 -20.90
C PRO A 21 -12.91 53.63 -20.53
N PRO A 22 -12.78 54.12 -19.29
CA PRO A 22 -12.22 55.47 -19.17
C PRO A 22 -10.96 55.51 -18.30
N ARG A 23 -9.90 56.00 -18.92
CA ARG A 23 -8.73 56.57 -18.24
C ARG A 23 -9.20 57.79 -17.45
N ALA A 24 -9.44 57.63 -16.15
CA ALA A 24 -9.66 58.74 -15.24
C ALA A 24 -8.32 59.23 -14.68
N SER A 25 -7.90 60.37 -15.20
CA SER A 25 -6.83 61.20 -14.67
C SER A 25 -7.25 61.88 -13.36
N GLY A 26 -6.39 61.81 -12.34
CA GLY A 26 -6.29 62.78 -11.24
C GLY A 26 -7.09 62.49 -9.95
N PRO A 27 -6.69 63.05 -8.80
CA PRO A 27 -6.04 64.36 -8.70
C PRO A 27 -4.51 64.31 -8.52
N GLN A 28 -3.87 65.27 -9.19
CA GLN A 28 -2.52 65.71 -8.88
C GLN A 28 -2.51 66.35 -7.48
N SER A 29 -1.85 65.73 -6.51
CA SER A 29 -1.32 66.45 -5.36
C SER A 29 0.17 66.71 -5.61
N ASN A 30 0.46 67.82 -6.28
CA ASN A 30 1.76 68.48 -6.18
C ASN A 30 1.85 69.06 -4.76
N LEU A 31 2.43 68.30 -3.84
CA LEU A 31 2.96 68.82 -2.58
C LEU A 31 4.44 68.44 -2.52
N PRO A 32 5.37 69.41 -2.56
CA PRO A 32 6.77 69.11 -2.31
C PRO A 32 6.91 68.85 -0.81
N ASN A 33 6.88 67.57 -0.41
CA ASN A 33 7.44 66.95 0.83
C ASN A 33 6.64 65.73 1.33
N ASP A 34 6.26 64.77 0.47
CA ASP A 34 5.78 63.46 0.93
C ASP A 34 6.97 62.49 1.18
N PRO A 35 7.04 61.82 2.35
CA PRO A 35 8.05 60.77 2.61
C PRO A 35 7.82 59.55 1.70
N PRO A 36 8.87 58.75 1.40
CA PRO A 36 8.77 57.65 0.45
C PRO A 36 7.71 56.64 0.87
N ALA A 37 6.92 56.21 -0.11
CA ALA A 37 5.81 55.28 0.03
C ALA A 37 6.18 54.08 0.91
N VAL A 38 5.63 54.02 2.12
CA VAL A 38 5.42 52.73 2.76
C VAL A 38 4.34 52.06 1.94
N ALA A 39 4.74 51.07 1.14
CA ALA A 39 3.81 50.19 0.46
C ALA A 39 2.80 49.70 1.49
N ARG A 40 1.54 50.12 1.36
CA ARG A 40 0.45 49.37 1.96
C ARG A 40 0.49 48.02 1.25
N ALA A 41 1.05 47.02 1.92
CA ALA A 41 0.87 45.63 1.53
C ALA A 41 -0.63 45.35 1.64
N ASP A 42 -1.34 45.51 0.53
CA ASP A 42 -2.63 44.88 0.35
C ASP A 42 -2.36 43.40 0.09
N ALA A 43 -2.17 42.65 1.17
CA ALA A 43 -2.07 41.21 1.14
C ALA A 43 -3.49 40.64 1.13
N THR A 44 -4.18 40.78 0.00
CA THR A 44 -5.14 39.74 -0.37
C THR A 44 -4.31 38.50 -0.65
N VAL A 45 -4.10 37.67 0.37
CA VAL A 45 -3.72 36.27 0.14
C VAL A 45 -4.83 35.74 -0.76
N ASP A 46 -4.50 35.54 -2.02
CA ASP A 46 -5.38 34.89 -2.97
C ASP A 46 -5.54 33.44 -2.50
N THR A 47 -6.61 33.18 -1.75
CA THR A 47 -7.02 31.85 -1.34
C THR A 47 -7.88 31.19 -2.41
N SER A 48 -7.87 31.68 -3.65
CA SER A 48 -8.48 30.96 -4.76
C SER A 48 -7.73 29.63 -4.89
N PRO A 49 -8.43 28.47 -4.84
CA PRO A 49 -7.78 27.20 -5.08
C PRO A 49 -7.15 27.28 -6.47
N GLU A 50 -5.82 27.16 -6.53
CA GLU A 50 -5.10 27.10 -7.79
C GLU A 50 -5.72 25.97 -8.62
N PRO A 51 -6.23 26.22 -9.83
CA PRO A 51 -7.02 25.26 -10.60
C PRO A 51 -6.23 24.01 -11.04
N ASP A 52 -4.95 23.91 -10.68
CA ASP A 52 -4.01 22.86 -11.09
C ASP A 52 -3.51 21.99 -9.94
N ALA A 53 -4.18 21.98 -8.78
CA ALA A 53 -3.82 21.05 -7.70
C ALA A 53 -3.77 19.61 -8.26
N PRO A 54 -2.59 18.95 -8.25
CA PRO A 54 -2.41 17.72 -9.02
C PRO A 54 -3.27 16.62 -8.42
N CYS A 55 -4.28 16.21 -9.19
CA CYS A 55 -5.14 15.10 -8.81
C CYS A 55 -4.40 13.77 -8.93
N ALA A 56 -4.43 12.97 -7.88
CA ALA A 56 -3.91 11.61 -7.84
C ALA A 56 -5.03 10.59 -7.61
N ILE A 57 -4.74 9.33 -7.93
CA ILE A 57 -5.56 8.19 -7.52
C ILE A 57 -5.01 7.70 -6.18
N TYR A 58 -5.90 7.50 -5.22
CA TYR A 58 -5.60 6.88 -3.93
C TYR A 58 -6.44 5.61 -3.77
N TYR A 59 -5.97 4.68 -2.95
CA TYR A 59 -6.55 3.35 -2.73
C TYR A 59 -6.94 3.24 -1.26
N ARG A 60 -8.11 2.65 -0.97
CA ARG A 60 -8.53 2.42 0.42
C ARG A 60 -7.54 1.47 1.09
N ASP A 61 -7.14 1.79 2.31
CA ASP A 61 -6.27 0.99 3.18
C ASP A 61 -7.09 0.72 4.45
N GLU A 62 -7.83 -0.40 4.47
CA GLU A 62 -8.77 -0.73 5.56
C GLU A 62 -8.07 -1.33 6.77
N ASP A 63 -6.96 -2.04 6.58
CA ASP A 63 -6.21 -2.72 7.64
C ASP A 63 -5.01 -1.94 8.19
N GLY A 64 -4.56 -0.88 7.49
CA GLY A 64 -3.56 0.06 7.93
C GLY A 64 -2.11 -0.38 7.69
N ASP A 65 -1.84 -1.27 6.72
CA ASP A 65 -0.47 -1.70 6.42
C ASP A 65 0.31 -0.78 5.46
N GLY A 66 -0.38 0.21 4.89
CA GLY A 66 0.18 1.22 3.99
C GLY A 66 0.16 0.86 2.51
N PHE A 67 -0.54 -0.22 2.14
CA PHE A 67 -1.00 -0.52 0.80
C PHE A 67 -2.53 -0.49 0.76
N GLY A 68 -3.10 -0.33 -0.42
CA GLY A 68 -4.54 -0.27 -0.56
C GLY A 68 -5.08 -1.12 -1.70
N ASP A 69 -6.37 -1.41 -1.59
CA ASP A 69 -7.15 -2.19 -2.54
C ASP A 69 -7.22 -1.48 -3.91
N ALA A 70 -6.62 -2.10 -4.94
CA ALA A 70 -6.63 -1.58 -6.30
C ALA A 70 -8.05 -1.49 -6.90
N GLN A 71 -9.02 -2.25 -6.36
CA GLN A 71 -10.41 -2.23 -6.79
C GLN A 71 -11.23 -1.11 -6.13
N VAL A 72 -10.75 -0.54 -5.02
CA VAL A 72 -11.42 0.58 -4.34
C VAL A 72 -10.50 1.80 -4.33
N SER A 73 -10.67 2.61 -5.37
CA SER A 73 -9.88 3.82 -5.59
C SER A 73 -10.73 5.09 -5.62
N LEU A 74 -10.08 6.22 -5.29
CA LEU A 74 -10.66 7.56 -5.26
C LEU A 74 -9.70 8.54 -5.94
N ARG A 75 -10.23 9.36 -6.86
CA ARG A 75 -9.49 10.50 -7.41
C ARG A 75 -9.62 11.69 -6.46
N TRP A 76 -8.49 12.25 -6.04
CA TRP A 76 -8.46 13.35 -5.07
C TRP A 76 -7.38 14.38 -5.43
N CYS A 77 -7.66 15.67 -5.24
CA CYS A 77 -6.84 16.77 -5.74
C CYS A 77 -6.19 17.64 -4.66
N ASP A 78 -6.39 17.37 -3.37
CA ASP A 78 -5.85 18.22 -2.30
C ASP A 78 -4.39 17.89 -1.92
N GLY A 79 -3.64 17.21 -2.80
CA GLY A 79 -2.21 16.89 -2.62
C GLY A 79 -1.87 15.86 -1.55
N ALA A 80 -2.78 15.58 -0.61
CA ALA A 80 -2.65 14.53 0.41
C ALA A 80 -3.79 13.49 0.28
N PRO A 81 -3.55 12.22 0.65
CA PRO A 81 -4.62 11.23 0.69
C PRO A 81 -5.71 11.63 1.71
N PRO A 82 -6.99 11.41 1.40
CA PRO A 82 -8.03 11.45 2.41
C PRO A 82 -7.81 10.35 3.46
N ALA A 83 -8.43 10.50 4.64
CA ALA A 83 -8.30 9.52 5.71
C ALA A 83 -8.75 8.12 5.27
N GLY A 84 -7.94 7.10 5.58
CA GLY A 84 -8.18 5.70 5.17
C GLY A 84 -7.78 5.39 3.72
N TYR A 85 -7.02 6.26 3.07
CA TYR A 85 -6.51 6.03 1.72
C TYR A 85 -4.99 6.21 1.64
N VAL A 86 -4.34 5.49 0.73
CA VAL A 86 -2.90 5.54 0.47
C VAL A 86 -2.59 5.63 -1.02
N THR A 87 -1.35 5.96 -1.38
CA THR A 87 -0.90 6.06 -2.78
C THR A 87 -0.42 4.73 -3.36
N ARG A 88 -0.14 3.75 -2.51
CA ARG A 88 0.44 2.45 -2.89
C ARG A 88 -0.69 1.45 -3.10
N ALA A 89 -0.88 0.99 -4.31
CA ALA A 89 -1.82 -0.09 -4.61
C ALA A 89 -1.17 -1.47 -4.45
N GLY A 90 -1.98 -2.50 -4.60
CA GLY A 90 -1.52 -3.88 -4.80
C GLY A 90 -1.80 -4.79 -3.61
N ASP A 91 -2.54 -4.30 -2.62
CA ASP A 91 -3.05 -5.13 -1.54
C ASP A 91 -3.95 -6.24 -2.12
N CYS A 92 -3.66 -7.47 -1.73
CA CYS A 92 -4.39 -8.66 -2.15
C CYS A 92 -5.41 -9.13 -1.10
N ASP A 93 -5.40 -8.58 0.11
CA ASP A 93 -6.37 -8.81 1.20
C ASP A 93 -6.41 -7.61 2.17
N ASP A 94 -7.11 -6.53 1.77
CA ASP A 94 -7.26 -5.23 2.50
C ASP A 94 -7.94 -5.34 3.89
N GLY A 95 -8.27 -6.56 4.32
CA GLY A 95 -8.76 -6.88 5.66
C GLY A 95 -7.71 -7.52 6.58
N ASP A 96 -6.47 -7.69 6.12
CA ASP A 96 -5.40 -8.39 6.82
C ASP A 96 -4.04 -7.71 6.63
N ALA A 97 -3.66 -6.85 7.57
CA ALA A 97 -2.39 -6.07 7.55
C ALA A 97 -1.10 -6.91 7.51
N ARG A 98 -1.22 -8.24 7.51
CA ARG A 98 -0.13 -9.18 7.26
C ARG A 98 0.15 -9.35 5.76
N ALA A 99 -0.79 -8.99 4.88
CA ALA A 99 -0.84 -9.38 3.48
C ALA A 99 -0.65 -8.19 2.53
N PHE A 100 0.60 -7.88 2.18
CA PHE A 100 0.93 -6.76 1.29
C PHE A 100 2.06 -7.06 0.32
N PRO A 101 2.17 -6.31 -0.79
CA PRO A 101 3.26 -6.45 -1.75
C PRO A 101 4.65 -6.44 -1.11
N GLY A 102 5.37 -7.56 -1.26
CA GLY A 102 6.73 -7.71 -0.77
C GLY A 102 6.83 -7.97 0.73
N GLN A 103 5.75 -8.42 1.37
CA GLN A 103 5.83 -9.04 2.69
C GLN A 103 6.92 -10.11 2.72
N THR A 104 7.67 -10.15 3.82
CA THR A 104 8.74 -11.14 4.00
C THR A 104 8.53 -11.97 5.26
N ARG A 105 7.58 -11.62 6.12
CA ARG A 105 7.28 -12.40 7.32
C ARG A 105 6.58 -13.70 6.94
N ALA A 106 6.86 -14.73 7.74
CA ALA A 106 6.16 -16.01 7.66
C ALA A 106 5.04 -16.03 8.69
N PHE A 107 3.95 -16.73 8.36
CA PHE A 107 2.77 -16.87 9.20
C PHE A 107 2.41 -18.36 9.31
N ASP A 108 1.92 -18.80 10.47
CA ASP A 108 1.51 -20.20 10.72
C ASP A 108 -0.02 -20.39 10.69
N GLU A 109 -0.75 -19.34 10.30
CA GLU A 109 -2.20 -19.31 10.12
C GLU A 109 -2.52 -18.63 8.78
N GLU A 110 -3.66 -18.98 8.19
CA GLU A 110 -4.13 -18.37 6.93
C GLU A 110 -4.49 -16.90 7.10
N ARG A 111 -4.57 -16.18 5.98
CA ARG A 111 -5.10 -14.81 5.95
C ARG A 111 -6.57 -14.75 6.36
N VAL A 112 -7.06 -13.56 6.73
CA VAL A 112 -8.48 -13.35 7.10
C VAL A 112 -9.43 -13.72 5.93
N GLY A 113 -9.01 -13.53 4.67
CA GLY A 113 -9.71 -13.99 3.46
C GLY A 113 -9.36 -15.41 2.99
N GLY A 114 -8.49 -16.12 3.71
CA GLY A 114 -8.01 -17.46 3.37
C GLY A 114 -6.82 -17.47 2.40
N GLY A 115 -6.17 -18.63 2.33
CA GLY A 115 -4.97 -18.82 1.51
C GLY A 115 -3.70 -18.24 2.16
N TRP A 116 -2.59 -18.35 1.41
CA TRP A 116 -1.23 -18.23 1.94
C TRP A 116 -0.36 -17.23 1.15
N ASP A 117 -0.95 -16.40 0.31
CA ASP A 117 -0.24 -15.36 -0.46
C ASP A 117 -0.18 -14.07 0.38
N PHE A 118 0.77 -14.00 1.31
CA PHE A 118 0.95 -12.82 2.17
C PHE A 118 1.83 -11.74 1.54
N ASP A 119 2.58 -12.06 0.49
CA ASP A 119 3.44 -11.10 -0.23
C ASP A 119 2.81 -10.55 -1.51
N CYS A 120 1.56 -10.93 -1.77
CA CYS A 120 0.73 -10.51 -2.88
C CYS A 120 1.42 -10.72 -4.24
N ASP A 121 2.14 -11.83 -4.40
CA ASP A 121 2.87 -12.18 -5.62
C ASP A 121 2.08 -13.09 -6.58
N GLY A 122 0.85 -13.44 -6.18
CA GLY A 122 -0.07 -14.31 -6.92
C GLY A 122 0.18 -15.80 -6.67
N LYS A 123 1.04 -16.18 -5.72
CA LYS A 123 1.32 -17.58 -5.38
C LYS A 123 1.08 -17.81 -3.90
N ALA A 124 0.35 -18.87 -3.61
CA ALA A 124 0.19 -19.33 -2.23
C ALA A 124 1.53 -19.86 -1.71
N THR A 125 1.98 -19.34 -0.57
CA THR A 125 3.28 -19.67 0.01
C THR A 125 3.09 -20.33 1.37
N ARG A 126 2.99 -21.67 1.31
CA ARG A 126 2.80 -22.53 2.46
C ARG A 126 4.11 -23.24 2.79
N VAL A 127 4.91 -22.67 3.68
CA VAL A 127 5.98 -23.42 4.31
C VAL A 127 5.34 -24.35 5.33
N GLU A 128 5.18 -25.63 5.01
CA GLU A 128 5.02 -26.66 6.04
C GLU A 128 6.33 -26.75 6.83
N VAL A 129 6.50 -25.84 7.79
CA VAL A 129 7.52 -25.98 8.81
C VAL A 129 7.06 -27.10 9.72
N GLY A 130 7.57 -28.30 9.47
CA GLY A 130 7.44 -29.41 10.40
C GLY A 130 7.78 -28.91 11.80
N VAL A 131 6.86 -29.05 12.75
CA VAL A 131 7.21 -28.96 14.17
C VAL A 131 8.31 -29.98 14.43
N VAL A 132 9.29 -29.66 15.28
CA VAL A 132 10.42 -30.55 15.59
C VAL A 132 9.91 -31.97 15.86
N GLN A 133 10.12 -32.88 14.90
CA GLN A 133 9.87 -34.31 15.06
C GLN A 133 11.17 -34.98 15.45
N ASP A 134 11.16 -35.83 16.47
CA ASP A 134 12.30 -36.68 16.83
C ASP A 134 12.84 -37.41 15.59
N CYS A 135 14.16 -37.67 15.57
CA CYS A 135 14.73 -38.39 14.45
C CYS A 135 14.24 -39.83 14.40
N GLN A 136 13.50 -40.12 13.33
CA GLN A 136 12.93 -41.43 13.08
C GLN A 136 13.77 -42.18 12.07
N ARG A 137 14.07 -43.43 12.40
CA ARG A 137 14.74 -44.37 11.51
C ARG A 137 13.73 -44.96 10.53
N THR A 138 14.00 -44.84 9.24
CA THR A 138 13.29 -45.58 8.18
C THR A 138 14.18 -46.70 7.64
N ASN A 139 13.66 -47.47 6.69
CA ASN A 139 14.45 -48.52 6.04
C ASN A 139 15.54 -47.95 5.11
N THR A 140 15.36 -46.72 4.62
CA THR A 140 16.23 -46.11 3.61
C THR A 140 16.97 -44.88 4.13
N GLY A 141 16.70 -44.42 5.35
CA GLY A 141 17.40 -43.27 5.91
C GLY A 141 16.83 -42.79 7.24
N CYS A 142 17.00 -41.49 7.48
CA CYS A 142 16.55 -40.80 8.67
C CYS A 142 15.61 -39.68 8.26
N VAL A 143 14.44 -39.61 8.91
CA VAL A 143 13.42 -38.59 8.66
C VAL A 143 13.10 -37.86 9.97
N GLY A 144 12.49 -36.69 9.84
CA GLY A 144 12.21 -35.79 10.96
C GLY A 144 12.94 -34.47 10.82
N GLY A 145 13.01 -33.72 11.91
CA GLY A 145 13.50 -32.34 11.90
C GLY A 145 12.37 -31.32 11.95
N GLY A 146 12.74 -30.04 11.84
CA GLY A 146 11.79 -28.95 11.97
C GLY A 146 12.42 -27.65 12.48
N TRP A 147 11.60 -26.63 12.65
CA TRP A 147 11.99 -25.35 13.24
C TRP A 147 11.49 -25.24 14.68
N PHE A 148 12.31 -24.67 15.55
CA PHE A 148 11.89 -24.37 16.92
C PHE A 148 10.98 -23.13 16.93
N LYS A 149 9.98 -23.10 17.83
CA LYS A 149 9.15 -21.91 18.05
C LYS A 149 9.86 -20.90 18.98
N PRO A 150 9.63 -19.58 18.83
CA PRO A 150 8.90 -18.95 17.73
C PRO A 150 9.66 -19.10 16.41
N LEU A 151 8.93 -19.22 15.29
CA LEU A 151 9.56 -19.31 13.98
C LEU A 151 10.38 -18.04 13.72
N PRO A 152 11.65 -18.16 13.27
CA PRO A 152 12.42 -17.00 12.85
C PRO A 152 11.74 -16.29 11.68
N GLN A 153 11.92 -14.97 11.58
CA GLN A 153 11.51 -14.22 10.39
C GLN A 153 12.32 -14.67 9.16
N CYS A 154 11.82 -14.42 7.95
CA CYS A 154 12.61 -14.61 6.73
C CYS A 154 13.97 -13.92 6.84
N GLY A 155 15.02 -14.62 6.42
CA GLY A 155 16.39 -14.10 6.44
C GLY A 155 17.01 -14.00 7.84
N GLN A 156 16.23 -14.13 8.92
CA GLN A 156 16.74 -14.19 10.29
C GLN A 156 17.23 -15.59 10.61
N GLN A 157 18.36 -15.67 11.30
CA GLN A 157 18.86 -16.94 11.81
C GLN A 157 17.88 -17.49 12.84
N GLY A 158 17.37 -18.69 12.61
CA GLY A 158 16.65 -19.44 13.64
C GLY A 158 17.17 -20.85 13.78
N LYS A 159 16.88 -21.43 14.95
CA LYS A 159 17.29 -22.78 15.27
C LYS A 159 16.38 -23.76 14.52
N ARG A 160 16.99 -24.70 13.82
CA ARG A 160 16.32 -25.85 13.23
C ARG A 160 17.04 -27.14 13.58
N MET A 161 16.31 -28.24 13.43
CA MET A 161 16.82 -29.60 13.55
C MET A 161 16.73 -30.29 12.19
N SER A 162 17.80 -30.97 11.78
CA SER A 162 17.80 -31.98 10.72
C SER A 162 18.08 -33.36 11.32
N CYS A 163 17.64 -34.39 10.61
CA CYS A 163 18.01 -35.77 10.91
C CYS A 163 18.99 -36.28 9.87
N GLU A 164 20.13 -36.76 10.35
CA GLU A 164 21.24 -37.17 9.51
C GLU A 164 21.64 -38.61 9.84
N ILE A 165 22.20 -39.29 8.84
CA ILE A 165 22.73 -40.64 8.99
C ILE A 165 24.11 -40.52 9.65
N ALA A 166 24.23 -40.96 10.90
CA ALA A 166 25.49 -40.99 11.63
C ALA A 166 26.32 -42.25 11.35
N GLY A 167 25.71 -43.26 10.73
CA GLY A 167 26.35 -44.53 10.41
C GLY A 167 25.33 -45.60 10.08
N TYR A 168 25.81 -46.84 9.96
CA TYR A 168 24.97 -48.02 9.75
C TYR A 168 25.35 -49.12 10.75
N GLU A 169 24.35 -49.77 11.33
CA GLU A 169 24.51 -50.97 12.15
C GLU A 169 23.61 -52.07 11.60
N GLY A 170 24.20 -53.21 11.22
CA GLY A 170 23.45 -54.31 10.61
C GLY A 170 22.68 -53.91 9.34
N GLY A 171 23.26 -53.01 8.52
CA GLY A 171 22.63 -52.51 7.29
C GLY A 171 21.49 -51.52 7.50
N LYS A 172 21.21 -51.10 8.73
CA LYS A 172 20.17 -50.11 9.08
C LYS A 172 20.81 -48.78 9.43
N PRO A 173 20.22 -47.63 9.03
CA PRO A 173 20.79 -46.32 9.35
C PRO A 173 20.66 -46.01 10.84
N ILE A 174 21.72 -45.45 11.41
CA ILE A 174 21.72 -44.85 12.74
C ILE A 174 21.42 -43.36 12.57
N CYS A 175 20.31 -42.90 13.16
CA CYS A 175 19.86 -41.52 13.01
C CYS A 175 20.32 -40.65 14.16
N LYS A 176 20.84 -39.47 13.83
CA LYS A 176 21.24 -38.45 14.81
C LYS A 176 20.62 -37.12 14.46
N ALA A 177 20.16 -36.41 15.49
CA ALA A 177 19.75 -35.02 15.36
C ALA A 177 20.97 -34.12 15.20
N ALA A 178 20.94 -33.29 14.16
CA ALA A 178 21.84 -32.17 13.97
C ALA A 178 21.07 -30.87 14.17
N TYR A 179 21.70 -29.91 14.85
CA TYR A 179 21.12 -28.61 15.12
C TYR A 179 21.94 -27.54 14.43
N HIS A 180 21.26 -26.67 13.72
CA HIS A 180 21.88 -25.58 12.98
C HIS A 180 21.04 -24.34 13.04
N TYR A 181 21.73 -23.21 12.92
CA TYR A 181 21.09 -21.95 12.63
C TYR A 181 21.06 -21.77 11.12
N ALA A 182 19.88 -21.49 10.59
CA ALA A 182 19.70 -21.14 9.20
C ALA A 182 18.61 -20.06 9.10
N PRO A 183 18.60 -19.26 8.03
CA PRO A 183 17.42 -18.51 7.68
C PRO A 183 16.34 -19.48 7.17
N PRO A 184 15.07 -19.35 7.62
CA PRO A 184 13.99 -20.14 7.04
C PRO A 184 13.83 -19.79 5.55
N PRO A 185 13.41 -20.75 4.71
CA PRO A 185 13.06 -20.43 3.34
C PRO A 185 11.95 -19.39 3.36
N CYS A 186 12.19 -18.27 2.69
CA CYS A 186 11.24 -17.18 2.54
C CYS A 186 10.36 -17.47 1.34
N ARG A 187 9.47 -18.46 1.47
CA ARG A 187 8.42 -18.75 0.50
C ARG A 187 7.29 -19.42 1.26
#